data_AF-A0A417QR10-F1
#
_entry.id   AF-A0A417QR10-F1
#
_cell.length_a   1.000
_cell.length_b   1.000
_cell.length_c   1.000
_cell.angle_alpha   90.00
_cell.angle_beta   90.00
_cell.angle_gamma   90.00
#
_symmetry.space_group_name_H-M   'P 1'
#
loop_
_entity.id
_entity.type
_entity.pdbx_description
1 polymer ?
#
loop_
_entity_poly.entity_id
_entity_poly.type
_entity_poly.pdbx_seq_one_letter_code
_entity_poly.pdbx_strand_id
1 'polypeptide(L)'
;MGKSLILIFTTESVAQGGLGLTAAQGAALQSLFIAFAFFGPLVGGAITDRWLGARYATPIGMVLVGIGYWCGSMARSVTLVYVMIFFVCAGRSLFQVSAMLGRIVVDKDRMDAAYSIRYTLMNVGGFLGTFSLGILYKDVFAVNGVFGFSACFRVAACAMFLGTIWFISGWRKIGEVGKRPFKTEKTAEEKNWEKEKLPVTAIEKKRIGAIFLVSGFSVIFWMLWDLAYLPAYYYWTKYMDWTIAGYEIPVSWFDSSNSLFCVILGPVMAGVWLRLSRRPEGDMSLFRKTGIALFLLGLAYLYYAVLDIVRGNGKPSAVWLIFFTFTLTLGEMFFAPLGHAFISKYAPSRYLSTMMAVWGLAIFLASLCYGKVYGRLFESGLPFTKVCVGITVTAVAAGLILFMLDKRLSGLVKE
;
A
#
# COMPACT_ATOMS: atom_id res chain seq x y z
N MET A 1 -2.98 -9.46 -5.93
CA MET A 1 -3.72 -9.80 -7.16
C MET A 1 -4.31 -8.56 -7.83
N GLY A 2 -5.26 -7.83 -7.22
CA GLY A 2 -5.98 -6.73 -7.89
C GLY A 2 -5.12 -5.62 -8.51
N LYS A 3 -4.12 -5.10 -7.79
CA LYS A 3 -3.25 -3.99 -8.25
C LYS A 3 -2.55 -4.33 -9.58
N SER A 4 -1.82 -5.44 -9.62
CA SER A 4 -1.07 -5.93 -10.78
C SER A 4 -1.99 -6.34 -11.94
N LEU A 5 -3.08 -7.05 -11.61
CA LEU A 5 -4.01 -7.58 -12.61
C LEU A 5 -4.70 -6.47 -13.38
N ILE A 6 -5.11 -5.38 -12.71
CA ILE A 6 -5.72 -4.20 -13.38
C ILE A 6 -4.77 -3.62 -14.42
N LEU A 7 -3.49 -3.40 -14.10
CA LEU A 7 -2.54 -2.81 -15.06
C LEU A 7 -2.38 -3.68 -16.31
N ILE A 8 -2.15 -4.98 -16.12
CA ILE A 8 -1.91 -5.91 -17.23
C ILE A 8 -3.20 -6.08 -18.03
N PHE A 9 -4.28 -6.54 -17.40
CA PHE A 9 -5.54 -6.84 -18.08
C PHE A 9 -6.11 -5.65 -18.87
N THR A 10 -6.06 -4.44 -18.31
CA THR A 10 -6.69 -3.28 -18.96
C THR A 10 -5.90 -2.78 -20.16
N THR A 11 -4.58 -2.96 -20.18
CA THR A 11 -3.73 -2.44 -21.26
C THR A 11 -3.35 -3.48 -22.30
N GLU A 12 -3.43 -4.76 -21.94
CA GLU A 12 -3.17 -5.86 -22.85
C GLU A 12 -4.12 -5.83 -24.05
N SER A 13 -3.65 -6.31 -25.21
CA SER A 13 -4.44 -6.24 -26.44
C SER A 13 -5.73 -7.04 -26.34
N VAL A 14 -6.79 -6.60 -27.05
CA VAL A 14 -8.06 -7.33 -27.11
C VAL A 14 -7.86 -8.73 -27.68
N ALA A 15 -6.94 -8.88 -28.64
CA ALA A 15 -6.57 -10.18 -29.22
C ALA A 15 -5.96 -11.14 -28.18
N GLN A 16 -5.23 -10.62 -27.19
CA GLN A 16 -4.64 -11.41 -26.10
C GLN A 16 -5.54 -11.47 -24.85
N GLY A 17 -6.79 -11.02 -24.94
CA GLY A 17 -7.79 -11.13 -23.87
C GLY A 17 -7.85 -9.95 -22.91
N GLY A 18 -7.16 -8.84 -23.21
CA GLY A 18 -7.25 -7.59 -22.46
C GLY A 18 -8.31 -6.61 -22.99
N LEU A 19 -8.25 -5.35 -22.54
CA LEU A 19 -9.16 -4.28 -22.97
C LEU A 19 -8.54 -3.29 -23.98
N GLY A 20 -7.23 -3.35 -24.22
CA GLY A 20 -6.53 -2.49 -25.18
C GLY A 20 -6.52 -1.00 -24.81
N LEU A 21 -6.58 -0.66 -23.52
CA LEU A 21 -6.49 0.72 -23.06
C LEU A 21 -5.06 1.27 -23.12
N THR A 22 -4.93 2.60 -23.11
CA THR A 22 -3.61 3.24 -22.99
C THR A 22 -2.99 3.02 -21.61
N ALA A 23 -1.67 3.17 -21.50
CA ALA A 23 -0.97 3.06 -20.22
C ALA A 23 -1.47 4.11 -19.21
N ALA A 24 -1.75 5.35 -19.63
CA ALA A 24 -2.38 6.36 -18.76
C ALA A 24 -3.78 5.97 -18.29
N GLN A 25 -4.61 5.34 -19.14
CA GLN A 25 -5.93 4.86 -18.73
C GLN A 25 -5.82 3.71 -17.72
N GLY A 26 -4.94 2.74 -17.96
CA GLY A 26 -4.66 1.65 -17.01
C GLY A 26 -4.11 2.16 -15.68
N ALA A 27 -3.17 3.11 -15.73
CA ALA A 27 -2.64 3.80 -14.55
C ALA A 27 -3.74 4.52 -13.75
N ALA A 28 -4.67 5.21 -14.41
CA ALA A 28 -5.78 5.90 -13.76
C ALA A 28 -6.75 4.92 -13.06
N LEU A 29 -7.03 3.77 -13.67
CA LEU A 29 -7.87 2.72 -13.08
C LEU A 29 -7.20 2.12 -11.84
N GLN A 30 -5.91 1.80 -11.93
CA GLN A 30 -5.15 1.30 -10.78
C GLN A 30 -5.06 2.35 -9.67
N SER A 31 -4.85 3.63 -10.01
CA SER A 31 -4.73 4.70 -9.03
C SER A 31 -6.03 4.92 -8.28
N LEU A 32 -7.17 4.85 -8.98
CA LEU A 32 -8.49 4.87 -8.37
C LEU A 32 -8.71 3.68 -7.41
N PHE A 33 -8.31 2.48 -7.84
CA PHE A 33 -8.43 1.26 -7.04
C PHE A 33 -7.65 1.36 -5.72
N ILE A 34 -6.40 1.82 -5.77
CA ILE A 34 -5.58 1.98 -4.56
C ILE A 34 -6.13 3.11 -3.68
N ALA A 35 -6.50 4.25 -4.27
CA ALA A 35 -7.01 5.39 -3.52
C ALA A 35 -8.23 5.00 -2.68
N PHE A 36 -9.27 4.46 -3.32
CA PHE A 36 -10.48 4.09 -2.58
C PHE A 36 -10.29 2.90 -1.64
N ALA A 37 -9.26 2.08 -1.82
CA ALA A 37 -8.88 1.07 -0.82
C ALA A 37 -8.34 1.69 0.49
N PHE A 38 -7.77 2.89 0.46
CA PHE A 38 -7.33 3.63 1.67
C PHE A 38 -8.39 4.59 2.21
N PHE A 39 -9.22 5.18 1.36
CA PHE A 39 -10.35 6.00 1.80
C PHE A 39 -11.50 5.18 2.40
N GLY A 40 -11.80 4.03 1.79
CA GLY A 40 -12.89 3.15 2.20
C GLY A 40 -12.90 2.86 3.71
N PRO A 41 -11.80 2.38 4.32
CA PRO A 41 -11.74 2.08 5.75
C PRO A 41 -12.14 3.24 6.68
N LEU A 42 -11.98 4.50 6.26
CA LEU A 42 -12.43 5.67 7.05
C LEU A 42 -13.96 5.71 7.14
N VAL A 43 -14.63 5.44 6.03
CA VAL A 43 -16.09 5.40 5.93
C VAL A 43 -16.64 4.10 6.52
N GLY A 44 -16.06 2.96 6.13
CA GLY A 44 -16.49 1.64 6.59
C GLY A 44 -16.22 1.39 8.07
N GLY A 45 -15.18 2.02 8.65
CA GLY A 45 -14.98 2.06 10.10
C GLY A 45 -16.13 2.78 10.81
N ALA A 46 -16.55 3.94 10.31
CA ALA A 46 -17.69 4.65 10.91
C ALA A 46 -19.00 3.85 10.85
N ILE A 47 -19.23 3.11 9.76
CA ILE A 47 -20.38 2.20 9.60
C ILE A 47 -20.30 1.06 10.62
N THR A 48 -19.13 0.41 10.69
CA THR A 48 -18.90 -0.76 11.53
C THR A 48 -19.00 -0.42 13.02
N ASP A 49 -18.46 0.73 13.41
CA ASP A 49 -18.39 1.19 14.78
C ASP A 49 -19.71 1.75 15.32
N ARG A 50 -20.66 2.10 14.43
CA ARG A 50 -21.98 2.62 14.80
C ARG A 50 -23.11 1.61 14.67
N TRP A 51 -23.09 0.78 13.62
CA TRP A 51 -24.27 0.01 13.22
C TRP A 51 -24.05 -1.51 13.15
N LEU A 52 -22.93 -1.98 12.61
CA LEU A 52 -22.82 -3.37 12.15
C LEU A 52 -21.99 -4.30 13.06
N GLY A 53 -20.97 -3.78 13.75
CA GLY A 53 -19.99 -4.59 14.49
C GLY A 53 -18.97 -5.29 13.57
N ALA A 54 -17.69 -5.26 13.97
CA ALA A 54 -16.57 -5.71 13.13
C ALA A 54 -16.64 -7.19 12.73
N ARG A 55 -17.26 -8.02 13.56
CA ARG A 55 -17.43 -9.46 13.31
C ARG A 55 -18.33 -9.74 12.11
N TYR A 56 -19.37 -8.93 11.92
CA TYR A 56 -20.33 -9.09 10.82
C TYR A 56 -19.95 -8.25 9.61
N ALA A 57 -19.38 -7.07 9.82
CA ALA A 57 -18.91 -6.20 8.74
C ALA A 57 -17.82 -6.86 7.89
N THR A 58 -16.86 -7.54 8.52
CA THR A 58 -15.74 -8.18 7.83
C THR A 58 -16.19 -9.20 6.77
N PRO A 59 -16.99 -10.24 7.09
CA PRO A 59 -17.44 -11.21 6.09
C PRO A 59 -18.36 -10.61 5.02
N ILE A 60 -19.23 -9.64 5.38
CA ILE A 60 -20.03 -8.89 4.36
C ILE A 60 -19.08 -8.22 3.37
N GLY A 61 -18.04 -7.55 3.88
CA GLY A 61 -17.00 -6.96 3.05
C GLY A 61 -16.34 -8.01 2.15
N MET A 62 -15.98 -9.18 2.69
CA MET A 62 -15.27 -10.22 1.94
C MET A 62 -16.13 -10.75 0.79
N VAL A 63 -17.43 -10.94 1.02
CA VAL A 63 -18.40 -11.30 -0.04
C VAL A 63 -18.49 -10.20 -1.10
N LEU A 64 -18.57 -8.93 -0.71
CA LEU A 64 -18.59 -7.81 -1.67
C LEU A 64 -17.32 -7.75 -2.52
N VAL A 65 -16.14 -8.00 -1.94
CA VAL A 65 -14.89 -8.12 -2.71
C VAL A 65 -14.95 -9.31 -3.68
N GLY A 66 -15.48 -10.45 -3.24
CA GLY A 66 -15.69 -11.62 -4.09
C GLY A 66 -16.60 -11.33 -5.29
N ILE A 67 -17.74 -10.66 -5.05
CA ILE A 67 -18.65 -10.17 -6.10
C ILE A 67 -17.91 -9.23 -7.06
N GLY A 68 -17.12 -8.29 -6.53
CA GLY A 68 -16.34 -7.36 -7.35
C GLY A 68 -15.38 -8.09 -8.29
N TYR A 69 -14.59 -9.04 -7.79
CA TYR A 69 -13.71 -9.84 -8.65
C TYR A 69 -14.49 -10.74 -9.62
N TRP A 70 -15.68 -11.23 -9.24
CA TRP A 70 -16.54 -11.95 -10.16
C TRP A 70 -17.00 -11.06 -11.32
N CYS A 71 -17.42 -9.81 -11.04
CA CYS A 71 -17.71 -8.80 -12.06
C CYS A 71 -16.48 -8.53 -12.95
N GLY A 72 -15.29 -8.46 -12.34
CA GLY A 72 -14.01 -8.33 -13.05
C GLY A 72 -13.77 -9.46 -14.05
N SER A 73 -14.16 -10.69 -13.71
CA SER A 73 -14.03 -11.83 -14.63
C SER A 73 -14.91 -11.72 -15.87
N MET A 74 -15.97 -10.91 -15.82
CA MET A 74 -16.89 -10.66 -16.93
C MET A 74 -16.60 -9.33 -17.62
N ALA A 75 -15.56 -8.59 -17.20
CA ALA A 75 -15.27 -7.28 -17.72
C ALA A 75 -14.84 -7.35 -19.20
N ARG A 76 -15.67 -6.77 -20.07
CA ARG A 76 -15.37 -6.54 -21.50
C ARG A 76 -15.30 -5.05 -21.84
N SER A 77 -15.47 -4.19 -20.84
CA SER A 77 -15.49 -2.74 -20.98
C SER A 77 -14.96 -2.07 -19.73
N VAL A 78 -14.49 -0.82 -19.88
CA VAL A 78 -13.99 -0.01 -18.76
C VAL A 78 -15.05 0.19 -17.67
N THR A 79 -16.33 0.29 -18.05
CA THR A 79 -17.44 0.42 -17.10
C THR A 79 -17.50 -0.76 -16.14
N LEU A 80 -17.34 -2.00 -16.62
CA LEU A 80 -17.33 -3.17 -15.75
C LEU A 80 -16.09 -3.23 -14.85
N VAL A 81 -14.96 -2.66 -15.29
CA VAL A 81 -13.78 -2.47 -14.43
C VAL A 81 -14.08 -1.49 -13.31
N TYR A 82 -14.76 -0.37 -13.57
CA TYR A 82 -15.21 0.55 -12.52
C TYR A 82 -16.19 -0.12 -11.54
N VAL A 83 -17.12 -0.94 -12.04
CA VAL A 83 -18.04 -1.72 -11.19
C VAL A 83 -17.25 -2.69 -10.29
N MET A 84 -16.27 -3.41 -10.83
CA MET A 84 -15.36 -4.24 -10.04
C MET A 84 -14.65 -3.41 -8.96
N ILE A 85 -14.03 -2.27 -9.35
CA ILE A 85 -13.30 -1.40 -8.42
C ILE A 85 -14.22 -0.93 -7.29
N PHE A 86 -15.46 -0.52 -7.63
CA PHE A 86 -16.46 -0.08 -6.65
C PHE A 86 -16.74 -1.17 -5.62
N PHE A 87 -17.11 -2.38 -6.06
CA PHE A 87 -17.42 -3.49 -5.15
C PHE A 87 -16.22 -3.92 -4.32
N VAL A 88 -15.02 -3.98 -4.91
CA VAL A 88 -13.80 -4.34 -4.16
C VAL A 88 -13.45 -3.28 -3.11
N CYS A 89 -13.53 -1.99 -3.45
CA CYS A 89 -13.24 -0.93 -2.48
C CYS A 89 -14.30 -0.82 -1.40
N ALA A 90 -15.59 -0.92 -1.77
CA ALA A 90 -16.70 -0.95 -0.82
C ALA A 90 -16.58 -2.16 0.12
N GLY A 91 -16.24 -3.34 -0.39
CA GLY A 91 -16.03 -4.52 0.44
C GLY A 91 -14.84 -4.38 1.38
N ARG A 92 -13.67 -3.92 0.88
CA ARG A 92 -12.48 -3.67 1.72
C ARG A 92 -12.72 -2.63 2.80
N SER A 93 -13.62 -1.66 2.59
CA SER A 93 -13.96 -0.64 3.58
C SER A 93 -14.46 -1.23 4.91
N LEU A 94 -15.10 -2.39 4.85
CA LEU A 94 -15.71 -3.07 6.00
C LEU A 94 -14.73 -3.98 6.75
N PHE A 95 -13.48 -4.10 6.30
CA PHE A 95 -12.48 -4.96 6.94
C PHE A 95 -11.95 -4.31 8.21
N GLN A 96 -12.52 -4.67 9.37
CA GLN A 96 -12.12 -4.14 10.68
C GLN A 96 -11.30 -5.13 11.52
N VAL A 97 -10.49 -5.96 10.84
CA VAL A 97 -9.67 -7.00 11.46
C VAL A 97 -8.58 -6.41 12.37
N SER A 98 -8.02 -5.24 12.04
CA SER A 98 -7.03 -4.56 12.89
C SER A 98 -7.62 -4.22 14.27
N ALA A 99 -8.81 -3.64 14.30
CA ALA A 99 -9.49 -3.26 15.52
C ALA A 99 -9.92 -4.49 16.34
N MET A 100 -10.31 -5.57 15.67
CA MET A 100 -10.58 -6.86 16.34
C MET A 100 -9.31 -7.44 16.97
N LEU A 101 -8.16 -7.42 16.27
CA LEU A 101 -6.90 -7.94 16.80
C LEU A 101 -6.50 -7.24 18.11
N GLY A 102 -6.61 -5.92 18.16
CA GLY A 102 -6.33 -5.14 19.37
C GLY A 102 -7.25 -5.44 20.56
N ARG A 103 -8.41 -6.08 20.33
CA ARG A 103 -9.33 -6.53 21.39
C ARG A 103 -9.18 -8.02 21.71
N ILE A 104 -8.62 -8.81 20.80
CA ILE A 104 -8.30 -10.23 21.02
C ILE A 104 -7.03 -10.37 21.85
N VAL A 105 -6.01 -9.57 21.54
CA VAL A 105 -4.74 -9.56 22.27
C VAL A 105 -4.87 -8.62 23.45
N VAL A 106 -5.18 -9.15 24.63
CA VAL A 106 -5.36 -8.34 25.85
C VAL A 106 -4.01 -7.96 26.48
N ASP A 107 -3.00 -8.80 26.29
CA ASP A 107 -1.64 -8.58 26.78
C ASP A 107 -0.93 -7.49 25.95
N LYS A 108 -0.70 -6.32 26.58
CA LYS A 108 -0.05 -5.17 25.94
C LYS A 108 1.38 -5.50 25.49
N ASP A 109 2.09 -6.39 26.19
CA ASP A 109 3.48 -6.76 25.88
C ASP A 109 3.57 -7.62 24.62
N ARG A 110 2.48 -8.30 24.24
CA ARG A 110 2.38 -9.13 23.03
C ARG A 110 1.76 -8.42 21.83
N MET A 111 1.25 -7.20 22.03
CA MET A 111 0.51 -6.47 20.99
C MET A 111 1.37 -6.19 19.76
N ASP A 112 2.60 -5.71 19.97
CA ASP A 112 3.54 -5.40 18.89
C ASP A 112 3.92 -6.66 18.10
N ALA A 113 4.14 -7.78 18.80
CA ALA A 113 4.41 -9.07 18.18
C ALA A 113 3.22 -9.55 17.34
N ALA A 114 1.98 -9.39 17.82
CA ALA A 114 0.78 -9.76 17.09
C ALA A 114 0.58 -8.94 15.82
N TYR A 115 0.79 -7.62 15.88
CA TYR A 115 0.75 -6.77 14.68
C TYR A 115 1.88 -7.12 13.70
N SER A 116 3.08 -7.45 14.19
CA SER A 116 4.20 -7.88 13.35
C SER A 116 3.91 -9.20 12.62
N ILE A 117 3.36 -10.20 13.31
CA ILE A 117 2.96 -11.48 12.70
C ILE A 117 1.90 -11.22 11.62
N ARG A 118 0.88 -10.41 11.93
CA ARG A 118 -0.16 -10.06 10.96
C ARG A 118 0.41 -9.37 9.73
N TYR A 119 1.32 -8.41 9.90
CA TYR A 119 1.98 -7.72 8.80
C TYR A 119 2.78 -8.69 7.93
N THR A 120 3.50 -9.62 8.55
CA THR A 120 4.23 -10.69 7.85
C THR A 120 3.29 -11.56 7.03
N LEU A 121 2.17 -12.01 7.61
CA LEU A 121 1.16 -12.81 6.91
C LEU A 121 0.53 -12.07 5.72
N MET A 122 0.30 -10.75 5.85
CA MET A 122 -0.19 -9.93 4.75
C MET A 122 0.80 -9.88 3.58
N ASN A 123 2.10 -9.72 3.85
CA ASN A 123 3.13 -9.71 2.81
C ASN A 123 3.35 -11.10 2.20
N VAL A 124 3.30 -12.17 2.99
CA VAL A 124 3.35 -13.55 2.48
C VAL A 124 2.16 -13.80 1.53
N GLY A 125 0.96 -13.37 1.90
CA GLY A 125 -0.21 -13.43 1.02
C GLY A 125 -0.07 -12.56 -0.23
N GLY A 126 0.55 -11.39 -0.11
CA GLY A 126 0.89 -10.51 -1.24
C GLY A 126 1.84 -11.18 -2.23
N PHE A 127 2.91 -11.80 -1.71
CA PHE A 127 3.89 -12.57 -2.48
C PHE A 127 3.23 -13.76 -3.18
N LEU A 128 2.63 -14.70 -2.43
CA LEU A 128 2.00 -15.90 -2.99
C LEU A 128 0.89 -15.53 -3.98
N GLY A 129 0.08 -14.53 -3.66
CA GLY A 129 -1.02 -14.12 -4.52
C GLY A 129 -0.56 -13.50 -5.85
N THR A 130 0.47 -12.66 -5.85
CA THR A 130 0.99 -12.03 -7.08
C THR A 130 1.89 -12.97 -7.89
N PHE A 131 2.62 -13.84 -7.21
CA PHE A 131 3.49 -14.83 -7.83
C PHE A 131 2.65 -15.88 -8.57
N SER A 132 1.68 -16.49 -7.87
CA SER A 132 0.76 -17.45 -8.47
C SER A 132 -0.10 -16.82 -9.55
N LEU A 133 -0.53 -15.55 -9.39
CA LEU A 133 -1.28 -14.85 -10.44
C LEU A 133 -0.52 -14.87 -11.78
N GLY A 134 0.79 -14.60 -11.75
CA GLY A 134 1.63 -14.60 -12.94
C GLY A 134 1.56 -15.91 -13.72
N ILE A 135 1.77 -17.02 -13.01
CA ILE A 135 1.70 -18.37 -13.57
C ILE A 135 0.28 -18.69 -14.04
N LEU A 136 -0.74 -18.30 -13.27
CA LEU A 136 -2.13 -18.61 -13.58
C LEU A 136 -2.61 -17.92 -14.87
N TYR A 137 -2.36 -16.62 -15.04
CA TYR A 137 -2.86 -15.90 -16.21
C TYR A 137 -2.06 -16.22 -17.47
N LYS A 138 -0.75 -16.46 -17.33
CA LYS A 138 0.18 -16.65 -18.44
C LYS A 138 0.25 -18.10 -18.90
N ASP A 139 0.28 -19.06 -17.97
CA ASP A 139 0.63 -20.46 -18.28
C ASP A 139 -0.54 -21.43 -18.07
N VAL A 140 -1.28 -21.30 -16.95
CA VAL A 140 -2.30 -22.30 -16.57
C VAL A 140 -3.63 -22.07 -17.28
N PHE A 141 -4.09 -20.82 -17.32
CA PHE A 141 -5.38 -20.45 -17.91
C PHE A 141 -5.26 -19.82 -19.29
N ALA A 142 -4.04 -19.68 -19.81
CA ALA A 142 -3.85 -19.22 -21.18
C ALA A 142 -4.24 -20.31 -22.16
N VAL A 143 -5.01 -19.95 -23.18
CA VAL A 143 -5.51 -20.87 -24.20
C VAL A 143 -5.36 -20.22 -25.57
N ASN A 144 -4.75 -20.91 -26.52
CA ASN A 144 -4.57 -20.44 -27.90
C ASN A 144 -3.94 -19.03 -28.02
N GLY A 145 -2.97 -18.71 -27.15
CA GLY A 145 -2.30 -17.40 -27.14
C GLY A 145 -3.09 -16.26 -26.49
N VAL A 146 -4.27 -16.55 -25.92
CA VAL A 146 -5.07 -15.61 -25.14
C VAL A 146 -4.80 -15.81 -23.65
N PHE A 147 -4.52 -14.73 -22.92
CA PHE A 147 -4.24 -14.78 -21.49
C PHE A 147 -5.50 -15.06 -20.65
N GLY A 148 -5.31 -15.81 -19.57
CA GLY A 148 -6.36 -16.28 -18.67
C GLY A 148 -6.84 -15.28 -17.62
N PHE A 149 -6.96 -13.99 -17.94
CA PHE A 149 -7.31 -12.95 -16.94
C PHE A 149 -8.67 -13.20 -16.27
N SER A 150 -9.69 -13.59 -17.05
CA SER A 150 -11.04 -13.88 -16.53
C SER A 150 -11.01 -14.99 -15.47
N ALA A 151 -10.28 -16.07 -15.75
CA ALA A 151 -10.13 -17.19 -14.82
C ALA A 151 -9.41 -16.76 -13.53
N CYS A 152 -8.38 -15.92 -13.64
CA CYS A 152 -7.68 -15.36 -12.47
C CYS A 152 -8.61 -14.51 -11.58
N PHE A 153 -9.48 -13.70 -12.17
CA PHE A 153 -10.50 -12.96 -11.44
C PHE A 153 -11.49 -13.90 -10.73
N ARG A 154 -11.89 -15.01 -11.36
CA ARG A 154 -12.76 -16.03 -10.70
C ARG A 154 -12.05 -16.71 -9.54
N VAL A 155 -10.78 -17.08 -9.70
CA VAL A 155 -9.97 -17.65 -8.61
C VAL A 155 -9.88 -16.67 -7.44
N ALA A 156 -9.64 -15.38 -7.71
CA ALA A 156 -9.65 -14.35 -6.67
C ALA A 156 -11.02 -14.23 -5.98
N ALA A 157 -12.12 -14.29 -6.72
CA ALA A 157 -13.48 -14.28 -6.17
C ALA A 157 -13.75 -15.50 -5.28
N CYS A 158 -13.44 -16.71 -5.77
CA CYS A 158 -13.59 -17.94 -5.00
C CYS A 158 -12.74 -17.93 -3.73
N ALA A 159 -11.49 -17.44 -3.79
CA ALA A 159 -10.64 -17.29 -2.62
C ALA A 159 -11.27 -16.36 -1.57
N MET A 160 -11.94 -15.29 -1.98
CA MET A 160 -12.66 -14.40 -1.05
C MET A 160 -13.89 -15.06 -0.42
N PHE A 161 -14.64 -15.85 -1.17
CA PHE A 161 -15.78 -16.62 -0.63
C PHE A 161 -15.32 -17.72 0.34
N LEU A 162 -14.27 -18.46 -0.01
CA LEU A 162 -13.65 -19.44 0.90
C LEU A 162 -13.08 -18.78 2.16
N GLY A 163 -12.44 -17.62 2.01
CA GLY A 163 -11.98 -16.82 3.15
C GLY A 163 -13.13 -16.36 4.04
N THR A 164 -14.29 -16.04 3.46
CA THR A 164 -15.50 -15.68 4.22
C THR A 164 -15.96 -16.86 5.08
N ILE A 165 -16.05 -18.06 4.48
CA ILE A 165 -16.40 -19.29 5.20
C ILE A 165 -15.40 -19.54 6.33
N TRP A 166 -14.09 -19.46 6.04
CA TRP A 166 -13.04 -19.62 7.03
C TRP A 166 -13.15 -18.64 8.21
N PHE A 167 -13.40 -17.36 7.93
CA PHE A 167 -13.56 -16.34 8.96
C PHE A 167 -14.78 -16.61 9.85
N ILE A 168 -15.90 -16.99 9.26
CA ILE A 168 -17.14 -17.34 9.97
C ILE A 168 -16.94 -18.60 10.83
N SER A 169 -16.27 -19.63 10.30
CA SER A 169 -15.91 -20.82 11.08
C SER A 169 -15.00 -20.50 12.28
N GLY A 170 -14.15 -19.49 12.15
CA GLY A 170 -13.26 -18.99 13.20
C GLY A 170 -13.95 -18.23 14.33
N TRP A 171 -15.22 -17.83 14.16
CA TRP A 171 -15.95 -17.01 15.14
C TRP A 171 -16.02 -17.60 16.54
N ARG A 172 -16.02 -18.94 16.67
CA ARG A 172 -16.01 -19.60 17.99
C ARG A 172 -14.73 -19.29 18.78
N LYS A 173 -13.60 -19.14 18.09
CA LYS A 173 -12.28 -18.85 18.72
C LYS A 173 -12.11 -17.38 19.09
N ILE A 174 -12.89 -16.49 18.47
CA ILE A 174 -12.81 -15.03 18.67
C ILE A 174 -13.72 -14.57 19.84
N GLY A 175 -14.60 -15.44 20.34
CA GLY A 175 -15.50 -15.13 21.46
C GLY A 175 -16.54 -14.07 21.10
N GLU A 176 -16.73 -13.10 22.00
CA GLU A 176 -17.72 -12.01 21.82
C GLU A 176 -17.16 -10.80 21.04
N VAL A 177 -15.86 -10.78 20.73
CA VAL A 177 -15.20 -9.63 20.12
C VAL A 177 -15.85 -9.26 18.78
N GLY A 178 -16.28 -8.00 18.67
CA GLY A 178 -16.80 -7.41 17.44
C GLY A 178 -18.26 -7.77 17.11
N LYS A 179 -18.99 -8.48 18.01
CA LYS A 179 -20.43 -8.74 17.84
C LYS A 179 -21.26 -7.46 17.92
N ARG A 180 -20.86 -6.51 18.76
CA ARG A 180 -21.52 -5.21 18.90
C ARG A 180 -20.63 -4.10 18.33
N PRO A 181 -21.21 -2.96 17.92
CA PRO A 181 -20.44 -1.82 17.47
C PRO A 181 -19.49 -1.33 18.56
N PHE A 182 -18.24 -1.05 18.19
CA PHE A 182 -17.18 -0.69 19.14
C PHE A 182 -17.48 0.59 19.93
N LYS A 183 -18.30 1.50 19.41
CA LYS A 183 -18.76 2.69 20.17
C LYS A 183 -19.77 2.38 21.27
N THR A 184 -20.43 1.22 21.23
CA THR A 184 -21.35 0.78 22.28
C THR A 184 -20.58 0.06 23.39
N GLU A 185 -19.49 -0.62 23.03
CA GLU A 185 -18.57 -1.30 23.95
C GLU A 185 -17.29 -0.48 24.14
N LYS A 186 -17.46 0.75 24.65
CA LYS A 186 -16.31 1.60 24.98
C LYS A 186 -15.54 1.04 26.16
N THR A 187 -14.23 0.95 26.03
CA THR A 187 -13.33 0.58 27.14
C THR A 187 -13.42 1.62 28.26
N ALA A 188 -13.06 1.23 29.50
CA ALA A 188 -13.04 2.17 30.62
C ALA A 188 -12.09 3.37 30.36
N GLU A 189 -10.96 3.11 29.68
CA GLU A 189 -10.05 4.14 29.16
C GLU A 189 -10.77 5.11 28.19
N GLU A 190 -11.52 4.60 27.21
CA GLU A 190 -12.26 5.41 26.22
C GLU A 190 -13.35 6.29 26.86
N LYS A 191 -14.05 5.77 27.88
CA LYS A 191 -15.06 6.52 28.63
C LYS A 191 -14.46 7.63 29.47
N ASN A 192 -13.26 7.44 30.02
CA ASN A 192 -12.56 8.47 30.78
C ASN A 192 -12.09 9.61 29.84
N TRP A 193 -11.60 9.29 28.64
CA TRP A 193 -11.19 10.31 27.66
C TRP A 193 -12.33 11.22 27.19
N GLU A 194 -13.55 10.69 27.04
CA GLU A 194 -14.69 11.52 26.63
C GLU A 194 -15.16 12.50 27.72
N LYS A 195 -14.86 12.21 29.00
CA LYS A 195 -15.19 13.09 30.12
C LYS A 195 -14.20 14.24 30.26
N GLU A 196 -12.93 14.04 29.90
CA GLU A 196 -11.91 15.11 29.87
C GLU A 196 -12.00 15.97 28.59
N LYS A 197 -13.10 16.74 28.46
CA LYS A 197 -13.20 17.80 27.44
C LYS A 197 -12.41 19.05 27.83
N LEU A 198 -11.12 18.89 28.13
CA LEU A 198 -10.23 20.03 28.34
C LEU A 198 -9.97 20.75 27.01
N PRO A 199 -9.73 22.08 26.99
CA PRO A 199 -9.30 22.75 25.76
C PRO A 199 -7.98 22.18 25.23
N VAL A 200 -7.74 22.30 23.91
CA VAL A 200 -6.49 21.84 23.29
C VAL A 200 -5.34 22.75 23.71
N THR A 201 -4.34 22.19 24.38
CA THR A 201 -3.17 22.93 24.86
C THR A 201 -2.30 23.41 23.69
N ALA A 202 -1.45 24.42 23.94
CA ALA A 202 -0.55 24.94 22.91
C ALA A 202 0.40 23.86 22.35
N ILE A 203 0.84 22.92 23.20
CA ILE A 203 1.70 21.79 22.82
C ILE A 203 0.94 20.81 21.92
N GLU A 204 -0.31 20.46 22.28
CA GLU A 204 -1.15 19.60 21.44
C GLU A 204 -1.41 20.22 20.07
N LYS A 205 -1.62 21.54 19.98
CA LYS A 205 -1.74 22.25 18.69
C LYS A 205 -0.47 22.12 17.84
N LYS A 206 0.72 22.28 18.45
CA LYS A 206 2.01 22.09 17.75
C LYS A 206 2.16 20.65 17.26
N ARG A 207 1.82 19.65 18.09
CA ARG A 207 1.89 18.22 17.72
C ARG A 207 0.91 17.87 16.59
N ILE A 208 -0.31 18.38 16.64
CA ILE A 208 -1.29 18.24 15.54
C ILE A 208 -0.72 18.86 14.25
N GLY A 209 -0.19 20.08 14.33
CA GLY A 209 0.47 20.73 13.19
C GLY A 209 1.61 19.91 12.60
N ALA A 210 2.44 19.28 13.43
CA ALA A 210 3.50 18.39 12.99
C ALA A 210 2.96 17.13 12.30
N ILE A 211 1.84 16.55 12.79
CA ILE A 211 1.18 15.41 12.14
C ILE A 211 0.71 15.80 10.73
N PHE A 212 0.07 16.96 10.56
CA PHE A 212 -0.34 17.45 9.25
C PHE A 212 0.86 17.66 8.31
N LEU A 213 1.94 18.26 8.81
CA LEU A 213 3.17 18.46 8.03
C LEU A 213 3.77 17.12 7.56
N VAL A 214 3.95 16.16 8.48
CA VAL A 214 4.47 14.82 8.16
C VAL A 214 3.56 14.08 7.18
N SER A 215 2.25 14.24 7.34
CA SER A 215 1.26 13.68 6.41
C SER A 215 1.38 14.30 5.01
N GLY A 216 1.74 15.58 4.91
CA GLY A 216 2.07 16.23 3.64
C GLY A 216 3.27 15.57 2.92
N PHE A 217 4.36 15.31 3.65
CA PHE A 217 5.50 14.56 3.09
C PHE A 217 5.15 13.11 2.74
N SER A 218 4.22 12.50 3.48
CA SER A 218 3.67 11.18 3.16
C SER A 218 2.98 11.14 1.80
N VAL A 219 2.28 12.22 1.42
CA VAL A 219 1.68 12.32 0.08
C VAL A 219 2.76 12.20 -1.00
N ILE A 220 3.87 12.93 -0.85
CA ILE A 220 4.98 12.90 -1.81
C ILE A 220 5.59 11.51 -1.87
N PHE A 221 5.92 10.93 -0.71
CA PHE A 221 6.56 9.62 -0.65
C PHE A 221 5.69 8.54 -1.32
N TRP A 222 4.44 8.38 -0.91
CA TRP A 222 3.57 7.34 -1.45
C TRP A 222 3.20 7.57 -2.91
N MET A 223 3.05 8.83 -3.34
CA MET A 223 2.75 9.14 -4.73
C MET A 223 3.91 8.73 -5.65
N LEU A 224 5.15 9.06 -5.26
CA LEU A 224 6.33 8.64 -5.99
C LEU A 224 6.58 7.13 -5.87
N TRP A 225 6.30 6.52 -4.72
CA TRP A 225 6.44 5.07 -4.53
C TRP A 225 5.46 4.29 -5.41
N ASP A 226 4.19 4.67 -5.48
CA ASP A 226 3.22 4.03 -6.37
C ASP A 226 3.53 4.31 -7.84
N LEU A 227 3.98 5.54 -8.17
CA LEU A 227 4.39 5.91 -9.51
C LEU A 227 5.53 5.03 -10.04
N ALA A 228 6.44 4.55 -9.18
CA ALA A 228 7.58 3.71 -9.55
C ALA A 228 7.19 2.34 -10.14
N TYR A 229 5.99 1.85 -9.82
CA TYR A 229 5.45 0.61 -10.38
C TYR A 229 5.08 0.77 -11.86
N LEU A 230 4.50 1.91 -12.25
CA LEU A 230 3.95 2.08 -13.60
C LEU A 230 5.01 1.94 -14.72
N PRO A 231 6.22 2.53 -14.61
CA PRO A 231 7.33 2.23 -15.51
C PRO A 231 7.70 0.75 -15.62
N ALA A 232 7.66 0.00 -14.51
CA ALA A 232 7.95 -1.44 -14.54
C ALA A 232 6.96 -2.19 -15.45
N TYR A 233 5.68 -1.81 -15.40
CA TYR A 233 4.61 -2.43 -16.18
C TYR A 233 4.50 -1.95 -17.63
N TYR A 234 4.85 -0.70 -17.92
CA TYR A 234 4.54 -0.09 -19.22
C TYR A 234 5.76 0.30 -20.04
N TYR A 235 6.86 0.68 -19.38
CA TYR A 235 8.11 1.04 -20.03
C TYR A 235 9.00 -0.20 -20.14
N TRP A 236 9.32 -0.83 -19.01
CA TRP A 236 10.27 -1.92 -18.96
C TRP A 236 9.76 -3.22 -19.58
N THR A 237 8.44 -3.41 -19.73
CA THR A 237 7.88 -4.50 -20.54
C THR A 237 8.26 -4.42 -22.02
N LYS A 238 8.54 -3.22 -22.54
CA LYS A 238 8.94 -3.00 -23.94
C LYS A 238 10.46 -2.98 -24.11
N TYR A 239 11.17 -2.45 -23.11
CA TYR A 239 12.60 -2.14 -23.18
C TYR A 239 13.51 -3.10 -22.40
N MET A 240 12.99 -4.16 -21.78
CA MET A 240 13.77 -5.23 -21.17
C MET A 240 13.49 -6.60 -21.77
N ASP A 241 14.42 -7.50 -21.56
CA ASP A 241 14.24 -8.93 -21.80
C ASP A 241 13.70 -9.61 -20.53
N TRP A 242 12.49 -10.13 -20.62
CA TRP A 242 11.80 -10.83 -19.53
C TRP A 242 12.03 -12.34 -19.56
N THR A 243 12.89 -12.84 -20.46
CA THR A 243 13.31 -14.24 -20.47
C THR A 243 14.48 -14.46 -19.50
N ILE A 244 14.26 -15.34 -18.52
CA ILE A 244 15.28 -15.76 -17.55
C ILE A 244 15.39 -17.28 -17.63
N ALA A 245 16.61 -17.78 -17.88
CA ALA A 245 16.89 -19.22 -18.00
C ALA A 245 15.94 -19.95 -18.98
N GLY A 246 15.54 -19.28 -20.08
CA GLY A 246 14.65 -19.84 -21.11
C GLY A 246 13.15 -19.71 -20.83
N TYR A 247 12.74 -19.17 -19.68
CA TYR A 247 11.34 -18.92 -19.34
C TYR A 247 11.04 -17.42 -19.29
N GLU A 248 9.99 -16.99 -19.99
CA GLU A 248 9.55 -15.59 -20.00
C GLU A 248 8.73 -15.29 -18.75
N ILE A 249 9.35 -14.67 -17.75
CA ILE A 249 8.74 -14.42 -16.45
C ILE A 249 7.57 -13.41 -16.55
N PRO A 250 6.46 -13.63 -15.82
CA PRO A 250 5.36 -12.68 -15.75
C PRO A 250 5.77 -11.34 -15.11
N VAL A 251 5.30 -10.23 -15.67
CA VAL A 251 5.53 -8.88 -15.15
C VAL A 251 5.00 -8.71 -13.73
N SER A 252 3.95 -9.47 -13.36
CA SER A 252 3.38 -9.45 -12.01
C SER A 252 4.34 -9.91 -10.91
N TRP A 253 5.43 -10.60 -11.26
CA TRP A 253 6.46 -10.98 -10.29
C TRP A 253 7.28 -9.79 -9.79
N PHE A 254 7.21 -8.63 -10.46
CA PHE A 254 7.72 -7.37 -9.93
C PHE A 254 7.07 -7.04 -8.57
N ASP A 255 5.75 -7.14 -8.46
CA ASP A 255 5.02 -6.92 -7.20
C ASP A 255 5.36 -7.99 -6.15
N SER A 256 5.58 -9.22 -6.60
CA SER A 256 6.03 -10.32 -5.74
C SER A 256 7.39 -10.02 -5.12
N SER A 257 8.31 -9.43 -5.89
CA SER A 257 9.65 -9.09 -5.39
C SER A 257 9.59 -8.08 -4.24
N ASN A 258 8.75 -7.04 -4.33
CA ASN A 258 8.55 -6.09 -3.22
C ASN A 258 7.99 -6.81 -1.98
N SER A 259 6.96 -7.64 -2.14
CA SER A 259 6.36 -8.39 -1.01
C SER A 259 7.38 -9.32 -0.34
N LEU A 260 8.21 -10.00 -1.13
CA LEU A 260 9.29 -10.86 -0.64
C LEU A 260 10.33 -10.04 0.13
N PHE A 261 10.75 -8.90 -0.41
CA PHE A 261 11.69 -8.01 0.29
C PHE A 261 11.10 -7.44 1.58
N CYS A 262 9.80 -7.14 1.65
CA CYS A 262 9.16 -6.72 2.90
C CYS A 262 9.22 -7.83 3.97
N VAL A 263 9.02 -9.10 3.58
CA VAL A 263 9.14 -10.25 4.51
C VAL A 263 10.57 -10.41 5.02
N ILE A 264 11.57 -10.28 4.13
CA ILE A 264 12.99 -10.44 4.47
C ILE A 264 13.51 -9.25 5.28
N LEU A 265 13.23 -8.03 4.83
CA LEU A 265 13.73 -6.79 5.43
C LEU A 265 13.01 -6.43 6.72
N GLY A 266 11.75 -6.84 6.92
CA GLY A 266 10.99 -6.53 8.14
C GLY A 266 11.75 -6.87 9.43
N PRO A 267 12.17 -8.13 9.64
CA PRO A 267 12.98 -8.53 10.80
C PRO A 267 14.35 -7.84 10.86
N VAL A 268 15.00 -7.64 9.71
CA VAL A 268 16.32 -6.99 9.64
C VAL A 268 16.22 -5.54 10.13
N MET A 269 15.25 -4.79 9.63
CA MET A 269 15.03 -3.39 9.98
C MET A 269 14.56 -3.27 11.43
N ALA A 270 13.70 -4.18 11.91
CA ALA A 270 13.35 -4.24 13.34
C ALA A 270 14.59 -4.40 14.24
N GLY A 271 15.54 -5.26 13.85
CA GLY A 271 16.83 -5.40 14.53
C GLY A 271 17.68 -4.13 14.49
N VAL A 272 17.69 -3.43 13.36
CA VAL A 272 18.37 -2.12 13.22
C VAL A 272 17.75 -1.08 14.16
N TRP A 273 16.42 -1.00 14.25
CA TRP A 273 15.72 -0.08 15.15
C TRP A 273 15.97 -0.39 16.61
N LEU A 274 15.99 -1.67 16.98
CA LEU A 274 16.32 -2.10 18.35
C LEU A 274 17.76 -1.73 18.73
N ARG A 275 18.71 -1.84 17.80
CA ARG A 275 20.10 -1.41 18.04
C ARG A 275 20.20 0.11 18.14
N LEU A 276 19.45 0.86 17.32
CA LEU A 276 19.41 2.32 17.37
C LEU A 276 18.78 2.83 18.66
N SER A 277 17.68 2.22 19.12
CA SER A 277 17.00 2.65 20.35
C SER A 277 17.82 2.44 21.62
N ARG A 278 18.80 1.51 21.59
CA ARG A 278 19.75 1.25 22.69
C ARG A 278 20.95 2.20 22.72
N ARG A 279 21.12 3.07 21.72
CA ARG A 279 22.24 4.04 21.71
C ARG A 279 22.03 5.12 22.77
N PRO A 280 23.11 5.71 23.33
CA PRO A 280 23.00 6.85 24.26
C PRO A 280 22.24 8.05 23.66
N GLU A 281 22.34 8.24 22.35
CA GLU A 281 21.66 9.30 21.58
C GLU A 281 20.18 9.02 21.31
N GLY A 282 19.70 7.79 21.60
CA GLY A 282 18.37 7.29 21.28
C GLY A 282 18.19 6.93 19.80
N ASP A 283 16.96 6.54 19.45
CA ASP A 283 16.58 6.23 18.07
C ASP A 283 16.64 7.48 17.18
N MET A 284 16.86 7.25 15.88
CA MET A 284 16.84 8.29 14.87
C MET A 284 15.47 8.99 14.83
N SER A 285 15.48 10.31 14.66
CA SER A 285 14.24 11.08 14.54
C SER A 285 13.39 10.61 13.35
N LEU A 286 12.08 10.82 13.47
CA LEU A 286 11.13 10.48 12.41
C LEU A 286 11.49 11.17 11.10
N PHE A 287 11.76 12.47 11.17
CA PHE A 287 12.07 13.31 10.01
C PHE A 287 13.33 12.83 9.29
N ARG A 288 14.33 12.36 10.04
CA ARG A 288 15.55 11.80 9.47
C ARG A 288 15.28 10.46 8.78
N LYS A 289 14.48 9.57 9.38
CA LYS A 289 14.06 8.31 8.72
C LYS A 289 13.27 8.60 7.44
N THR A 290 12.38 9.59 7.45
CA THR A 290 11.66 10.04 6.25
C THR A 290 12.59 10.62 5.19
N GLY A 291 13.59 11.42 5.58
CA GLY A 291 14.60 11.95 4.68
C GLY A 291 15.40 10.85 3.99
N ILE A 292 15.81 9.81 4.72
CA ILE A 292 16.47 8.62 4.16
C ILE A 292 15.54 7.89 3.19
N ALA A 293 14.26 7.71 3.54
CA ALA A 293 13.30 7.05 2.66
C ALA A 293 13.13 7.77 1.32
N LEU A 294 13.01 9.11 1.33
CA LEU A 294 12.93 9.93 0.12
C LEU A 294 14.23 9.90 -0.69
N PHE A 295 15.38 9.87 -0.02
CA PHE A 295 16.67 9.72 -0.70
C PHE A 295 16.78 8.36 -1.41
N LEU A 296 16.41 7.27 -0.74
CA LEU A 296 16.38 5.93 -1.34
C LEU A 296 15.40 5.85 -2.51
N LEU A 297 14.24 6.50 -2.39
CA LEU A 297 13.28 6.61 -3.49
C LEU A 297 13.87 7.37 -4.69
N GLY A 298 14.55 8.49 -4.45
CA GLY A 298 15.29 9.22 -5.48
C GLY A 298 16.37 8.35 -6.12
N LEU A 299 17.13 7.60 -5.32
CA LEU A 299 18.15 6.67 -5.81
C LEU A 299 17.57 5.57 -6.70
N ALA A 300 16.38 5.06 -6.38
CA ALA A 300 15.69 4.09 -7.23
C ALA A 300 15.34 4.68 -8.60
N TYR A 301 14.82 5.92 -8.64
CA TYR A 301 14.55 6.60 -9.91
C TYR A 301 15.82 6.96 -10.69
N LEU A 302 16.90 7.33 -9.98
CA LEU A 302 18.20 7.55 -10.61
C LEU A 302 18.70 6.25 -11.24
N TYR A 303 18.52 5.12 -10.57
CA TYR A 303 18.86 3.81 -11.11
C TYR A 303 18.09 3.50 -12.40
N TYR A 304 16.78 3.80 -12.47
CA TYR A 304 16.03 3.70 -13.74
C TYR A 304 16.62 4.57 -14.85
N ALA A 305 16.98 5.82 -14.56
CA ALA A 305 17.61 6.70 -15.53
C ALA A 305 18.97 6.16 -16.02
N VAL A 306 19.82 5.72 -15.09
CA VAL A 306 21.14 5.16 -15.42
C VAL A 306 20.99 3.88 -16.23
N LEU A 307 20.07 2.99 -15.86
CA LEU A 307 19.82 1.74 -16.59
C LEU A 307 19.33 2.02 -18.02
N ASP A 308 18.49 3.04 -18.20
CA ASP A 308 18.02 3.49 -19.51
C ASP A 308 19.14 4.08 -20.39
N ILE A 309 20.06 4.82 -19.78
CA ILE A 309 21.25 5.35 -20.47
C ILE A 309 22.19 4.20 -20.87
N VAL A 310 22.52 3.32 -19.92
CA VAL A 310 23.51 2.25 -20.11
C VAL A 310 23.04 1.21 -21.12
N ARG A 311 21.73 0.89 -21.15
CA ARG A 311 21.22 -0.07 -22.14
C ARG A 311 21.32 0.46 -23.58
N GLY A 312 21.30 1.78 -23.78
CA GLY A 312 21.15 2.40 -25.11
C GLY A 312 19.94 1.83 -25.86
N ASN A 313 20.19 1.12 -26.96
CA ASN A 313 19.14 0.44 -27.74
C ASN A 313 18.96 -1.05 -27.39
N GLY A 314 19.76 -1.58 -26.46
CA GLY A 314 19.65 -2.95 -25.98
C GLY A 314 18.46 -3.16 -25.05
N LYS A 315 18.14 -4.44 -24.81
CA LYS A 315 17.15 -4.91 -23.84
C LYS A 315 17.87 -5.62 -22.69
N PRO A 316 18.17 -4.95 -21.57
CA PRO A 316 18.80 -5.61 -20.44
C PRO A 316 17.84 -6.62 -19.82
N SER A 317 18.38 -7.64 -19.15
CA SER A 317 17.57 -8.63 -18.44
C SER A 317 16.74 -7.99 -17.33
N ALA A 318 15.49 -8.44 -17.17
CA ALA A 318 14.59 -8.02 -16.10
C ALA A 318 15.14 -8.29 -14.69
N VAL A 319 16.16 -9.15 -14.53
CA VAL A 319 16.87 -9.37 -13.26
C VAL A 319 17.42 -8.07 -12.67
N TRP A 320 17.80 -7.10 -13.51
CA TRP A 320 18.28 -5.79 -13.04
C TRP A 320 17.21 -4.99 -12.29
N LEU A 321 15.92 -5.30 -12.46
CA LEU A 321 14.85 -4.69 -11.67
C LEU A 321 14.85 -5.14 -10.20
N ILE A 322 15.53 -6.24 -9.85
CA ILE A 322 15.63 -6.69 -8.45
C ILE A 322 16.37 -5.65 -7.60
N PHE A 323 17.43 -5.02 -8.14
CA PHE A 323 18.13 -3.95 -7.43
C PHE A 323 17.25 -2.71 -7.24
N PHE A 324 16.44 -2.40 -8.26
CA PHE A 324 15.46 -1.32 -8.17
C PHE A 324 14.43 -1.61 -7.08
N THR A 325 13.79 -2.78 -7.11
CA THR A 325 12.75 -3.13 -6.14
C THR A 325 13.30 -3.25 -4.74
N PHE A 326 14.51 -3.79 -4.56
CA PHE A 326 15.20 -3.79 -3.27
C PHE A 326 15.39 -2.37 -2.72
N THR A 327 15.90 -1.45 -3.52
CA THR A 327 16.13 -0.06 -3.10
C THR A 327 14.82 0.65 -2.77
N LEU A 328 13.79 0.44 -3.60
CA LEU A 328 12.45 0.97 -3.39
C LEU A 328 11.83 0.45 -2.08
N THR A 329 11.90 -0.87 -1.85
CA THR A 329 11.39 -1.51 -0.62
C THR A 329 12.20 -1.08 0.61
N LEU A 330 13.52 -0.89 0.49
CA LEU A 330 14.31 -0.36 1.60
C LEU A 330 13.80 1.03 1.99
N GLY A 331 13.52 1.91 1.02
CA GLY A 331 12.88 3.21 1.28
C GLY A 331 11.53 3.07 1.99
N GLU A 332 10.69 2.12 1.55
CA GLU A 332 9.42 1.77 2.20
C GLU A 332 9.62 1.36 3.67
N MET A 333 10.61 0.53 3.98
CA MET A 333 10.86 0.08 5.36
C MET A 333 11.31 1.21 6.30
N PHE A 334 11.97 2.24 5.77
CA PHE A 334 12.27 3.45 6.54
C PHE A 334 11.03 4.31 6.77
N PHE A 335 10.08 4.33 5.82
CA PHE A 335 8.91 5.21 5.85
C PHE A 335 7.67 4.60 6.54
N ALA A 336 7.31 3.37 6.21
CA ALA A 336 6.03 2.76 6.57
C ALA A 336 5.76 2.66 8.09
N PRO A 337 6.74 2.31 8.94
CA PRO A 337 6.53 2.26 10.39
C PRO A 337 6.31 3.64 11.03
N LEU A 338 6.68 4.73 10.34
CA LEU A 338 6.70 6.08 10.89
C LEU A 338 5.31 6.62 11.14
N GLY A 339 4.36 6.41 10.22
CA GLY A 339 3.03 7.03 10.29
C GLY A 339 2.29 6.64 11.56
N HIS A 340 2.09 5.34 11.76
CA HIS A 340 1.38 4.83 12.94
C HIS A 340 2.13 5.12 14.24
N ALA A 341 3.45 4.91 14.29
CA ALA A 341 4.21 5.15 15.52
C ALA A 341 4.21 6.64 15.92
N PHE A 342 4.34 7.55 14.96
CA PHE A 342 4.34 8.99 15.21
C PHE A 342 2.99 9.47 15.72
N ILE A 343 1.92 9.07 15.05
CA ILE A 343 0.56 9.49 15.41
C ILE A 343 0.19 8.91 16.78
N SER A 344 0.46 7.62 17.02
CA SER A 344 0.21 7.02 18.33
C SER A 344 0.99 7.68 19.47
N LYS A 345 2.20 8.19 19.19
CA LYS A 345 3.05 8.82 20.20
C LYS A 345 2.68 10.27 20.51
N TYR A 346 2.25 11.04 19.50
CA TYR A 346 2.13 12.49 19.64
C TYR A 346 0.71 13.03 19.44
N ALA A 347 -0.21 12.24 18.88
CA ALA A 347 -1.60 12.66 18.83
C ALA A 347 -2.18 12.69 20.25
N PRO A 348 -2.97 13.73 20.60
CA PRO A 348 -3.80 13.68 21.80
C PRO A 348 -4.68 12.43 21.76
N SER A 349 -4.80 11.73 22.89
CA SER A 349 -5.59 10.48 23.00
C SER A 349 -7.00 10.63 22.41
N ARG A 350 -7.66 11.76 22.71
CA ARG A 350 -8.99 12.15 22.19
C ARG A 350 -9.09 12.33 20.66
N TYR A 351 -7.98 12.61 19.99
CA TYR A 351 -7.92 12.81 18.53
C TYR A 351 -7.13 11.72 17.82
N LEU A 352 -6.69 10.67 18.53
CA LEU A 352 -5.85 9.62 17.97
C LEU A 352 -6.47 9.00 16.70
N SER A 353 -7.75 8.63 16.75
CA SER A 353 -8.46 8.06 15.60
C SER A 353 -8.60 9.05 14.44
N THR A 354 -8.87 10.34 14.74
CA THR A 354 -8.92 11.41 13.74
C THR A 354 -7.56 11.63 13.09
N MET A 355 -6.48 11.63 13.86
CA MET A 355 -5.13 11.81 13.33
C MET A 355 -4.69 10.59 12.50
N MET A 356 -5.09 9.37 12.87
CA MET A 356 -4.91 8.18 12.03
C MET A 356 -5.68 8.31 10.71
N ALA A 357 -6.86 8.94 10.72
CA ALA A 357 -7.62 9.22 9.50
C ALA A 357 -6.92 10.25 8.59
N VAL A 358 -6.25 11.26 9.15
CA VAL A 358 -5.43 12.22 8.40
C VAL A 358 -4.32 11.51 7.62
N TRP A 359 -3.66 10.52 8.23
CA TRP A 359 -2.67 9.70 7.54
C TRP A 359 -3.26 8.88 6.40
N GLY A 360 -4.39 8.21 6.65
CA GLY A 360 -5.10 7.48 5.60
C GLY A 360 -5.53 8.38 4.45
N LEU A 361 -5.97 9.60 4.74
CA LEU A 361 -6.33 10.61 3.74
C LEU A 361 -5.11 11.05 2.91
N ALA A 362 -3.94 11.19 3.52
CA ALA A 362 -2.70 11.49 2.79
C ALA A 362 -2.37 10.38 1.76
N ILE A 363 -2.48 9.11 2.16
CA ILE A 363 -2.27 7.98 1.23
C ILE A 363 -3.34 7.96 0.13
N PHE A 364 -4.60 8.24 0.47
CA PHE A 364 -5.67 8.39 -0.52
C PHE A 364 -5.33 9.46 -1.57
N LEU A 365 -4.92 10.65 -1.14
CA LEU A 365 -4.57 11.75 -2.04
C LEU A 365 -3.36 11.39 -2.91
N ALA A 366 -2.33 10.77 -2.33
CA ALA A 366 -1.17 10.27 -3.06
C ALA A 366 -1.58 9.28 -4.16
N SER A 367 -2.41 8.31 -3.77
CA SER A 367 -2.93 7.25 -4.63
C SER A 367 -3.82 7.80 -5.74
N LEU A 368 -4.62 8.83 -5.46
CA LEU A 368 -5.53 9.43 -6.45
C LEU A 368 -4.77 10.17 -7.56
N CYS A 369 -3.59 10.70 -7.24
CA CYS A 369 -2.82 11.56 -8.14
C CYS A 369 -1.83 10.81 -9.02
N TYR A 370 -1.19 9.72 -8.54
CA TYR A 370 -0.04 9.14 -9.26
C TYR A 370 -0.36 8.66 -10.68
N GLY A 371 -1.57 8.14 -10.94
CA GLY A 371 -1.97 7.71 -12.29
C GLY A 371 -2.06 8.88 -13.28
N LYS A 372 -2.57 10.04 -12.84
CA LYS A 372 -2.60 11.27 -13.65
C LYS A 372 -1.19 11.85 -13.84
N VAL A 373 -0.36 11.77 -12.79
CA VAL A 373 1.05 12.17 -12.85
C VAL A 373 1.80 11.32 -13.87
N TYR A 374 1.54 10.00 -13.92
CA TYR A 374 2.13 9.12 -14.92
C TYR A 374 1.82 9.57 -16.34
N GLY A 375 0.55 9.76 -16.70
CA GLY A 375 0.16 10.23 -18.02
C GLY A 375 0.80 11.59 -18.37
N ARG A 376 0.88 12.52 -17.41
CA ARG A 376 1.50 13.84 -17.64
C ARG A 376 3.02 13.80 -17.77
N LEU A 377 3.71 12.92 -17.06
CA LEU A 377 5.16 12.90 -17.06
C LEU A 377 5.70 11.95 -18.12
N PHE A 378 5.26 10.69 -18.11
CA PHE A 378 5.79 9.62 -18.95
C PHE A 378 5.15 9.53 -20.34
N GLU A 379 3.96 10.11 -20.56
CA GLU A 379 3.33 10.17 -21.90
C GLU A 379 3.39 11.57 -22.54
N SER A 380 4.11 12.53 -21.96
CA SER A 380 4.28 13.90 -22.51
C SER A 380 5.19 14.00 -23.73
N GLY A 381 5.84 12.90 -24.12
CA GLY A 381 6.92 12.89 -25.12
C GLY A 381 8.30 13.26 -24.56
N LEU A 382 8.41 13.55 -23.26
CA LEU A 382 9.72 13.72 -22.61
C LEU A 382 10.49 12.39 -22.58
N PRO A 383 11.81 12.39 -22.79
CA PRO A 383 12.64 11.21 -22.61
C PRO A 383 12.50 10.62 -21.20
N PHE A 384 12.35 9.30 -21.12
CA PHE A 384 12.19 8.55 -19.87
C PHE A 384 13.26 8.92 -18.82
N THR A 385 14.53 8.91 -19.25
CA THR A 385 15.67 9.36 -18.44
C THR A 385 15.46 10.74 -17.80
N LYS A 386 14.97 11.74 -18.56
CA LYS A 386 14.76 13.10 -18.03
C LYS A 386 13.65 13.14 -16.98
N VAL A 387 12.59 12.37 -17.18
CA VAL A 387 11.49 12.25 -16.20
C VAL A 387 12.01 11.62 -14.91
N CYS A 388 12.75 10.52 -14.99
CA CYS A 388 13.33 9.85 -13.82
C CYS A 388 14.34 10.73 -13.07
N VAL A 389 15.18 11.49 -13.78
CA VAL A 389 16.10 12.47 -13.15
C VAL A 389 15.32 13.60 -12.47
N GLY A 390 14.25 14.13 -13.08
CA GLY A 390 13.40 15.15 -12.46
C GLY A 390 12.73 14.67 -11.17
N ILE A 391 12.24 13.42 -11.16
CA ILE A 391 11.70 12.78 -9.95
C ILE A 391 12.79 12.60 -8.89
N THR A 392 13.98 12.16 -9.29
CA THR A 392 15.16 12.01 -8.41
C THR A 392 15.48 13.33 -7.70
N VAL A 393 15.63 14.42 -8.45
CA VAL A 393 15.95 15.74 -7.90
C VAL A 393 14.86 16.19 -6.92
N THR A 394 13.59 15.99 -7.27
CA THR A 394 12.46 16.35 -6.41
C THR A 394 12.47 15.56 -5.10
N ALA A 395 12.69 14.24 -5.15
CA ALA A 395 12.72 13.38 -3.97
C ALA A 395 13.92 13.69 -3.07
N VAL A 396 15.11 13.86 -3.66
CA VAL A 396 16.32 14.21 -2.91
C VAL A 396 16.21 15.60 -2.28
N ALA A 397 15.67 16.59 -3.01
CA ALA A 397 15.43 17.92 -2.46
C ALA A 397 14.46 17.89 -1.28
N ALA A 398 13.35 17.15 -1.39
CA ALA A 398 12.41 16.97 -0.29
C ALA A 398 13.06 16.27 0.92
N GLY A 399 13.91 15.27 0.68
CA GLY A 399 14.71 14.61 1.72
C GLY A 399 15.67 15.59 2.42
N LEU A 400 16.43 16.37 1.67
CA LEU A 400 17.37 17.37 2.21
C LEU A 400 16.65 18.43 3.03
N ILE A 401 15.48 18.92 2.57
CA ILE A 401 14.65 19.85 3.33
C ILE A 401 14.27 19.24 4.69
N LEU A 402 13.87 17.97 4.74
CA LEU A 402 13.56 17.30 6.00
C LEU A 402 14.77 17.15 6.92
N PHE A 403 15.95 16.85 6.38
CA PHE A 403 17.18 16.80 7.17
C PHE A 403 17.53 18.18 7.76
N MET A 404 17.39 19.25 6.99
CA MET A 404 17.63 20.62 7.46
C MET A 404 16.61 21.05 8.52
N LEU A 405 15.35 20.64 8.37
CA LEU A 405 14.27 20.96 9.29
C LEU A 405 14.20 20.01 10.50
N ASP A 406 14.98 18.92 10.53
CA ASP A 406 14.94 17.87 11.56
C ASP A 406 14.97 18.43 12.98
N LYS A 407 15.95 19.29 13.30
CA LYS A 407 16.09 19.89 14.64
C LYS A 407 14.88 20.75 15.02
N ARG A 408 14.40 21.57 14.09
CA ARG A 408 13.24 22.46 14.31
C ARG A 408 11.96 21.66 14.51
N LEU A 409 11.70 20.69 13.64
CA LEU A 409 10.48 19.87 13.68
C LEU A 409 10.47 18.91 14.85
N SER A 410 11.63 18.33 15.20
CA SER A 410 11.75 17.51 16.41
C SER A 410 11.49 18.34 17.68
N GLY A 411 11.94 19.60 17.71
CA GLY A 411 11.66 20.52 18.82
C GLY A 411 10.19 20.95 18.94
N LEU A 412 9.42 20.95 17.83
CA LEU A 412 7.97 21.23 17.89
C LEU A 412 7.17 20.15 18.62
N VAL A 413 7.73 18.94 18.68
CA VAL A 413 7.04 17.74 19.13
C VAL A 413 7.57 17.27 20.50
N LYS A 414 8.87 17.49 20.75
CA LYS A 414 9.53 17.27 22.04
C LYS A 414 9.42 18.53 22.89
N GLU A 415 8.38 18.58 23.70
CA GLU A 415 8.22 19.37 24.93
C GLU A 415 6.96 18.85 25.62
#